data_AF-A0A8T5QEB9-F1
#
_entry.id   AF-A0A8T5QEB9-F1
#
_cell.length_a   1.000
_cell.length_b   1.000
_cell.length_c   1.000
_cell.angle_alpha   90.00
_cell.angle_beta   90.00
_cell.angle_gamma   90.00
#
_symmetry.space_group_name_H-M   'P 1'
#
loop_
_entity.id
_entity.type
_entity.pdbx_description
1 polymer ?
#
loop_
_entity_poly.entity_id
_entity_poly.type
_entity_poly.pdbx_seq_one_letter_code
_entity_poly.pdbx_strand_id
1 'polypeptide(L)'
;MKLALLLTGHLRTFYSNYDYFKRSFFDKFNTDVYLDIWDTYGYWDDNNEMGFNKETAKVNIQDLKDKLGNSLVSLRYENYNLRKKELEEKAKQFEPYKVIYPNGGFARPINVVSMWYKRYSVVQELKDGYDRVILTRPDLQIPFTPNLKSPDLILCNSYNDSLRGYSDVFFSGSKSQIIKLANVYPYMEEMIEDGQEFCGHTLMKWWLNKSRISFKVEKYKFTLYNTPGGYCVK
;
A
#
# COMPACT_ATOMS: atom_id res chain seq x y z
N MET A 1 11.32 1.42 21.51
CA MET A 1 10.03 1.57 20.81
C MET A 1 9.78 0.30 20.00
N LYS A 2 8.64 -0.34 20.21
CA LYS A 2 8.18 -1.51 19.48
C LYS A 2 7.32 -1.09 18.29
N LEU A 3 7.69 -1.52 17.10
CA LEU A 3 7.11 -1.09 15.83
C LEU A 3 6.46 -2.29 15.12
N ALA A 4 5.27 -2.11 14.58
CA ALA A 4 4.74 -3.00 13.54
C ALA A 4 4.93 -2.37 12.16
N LEU A 5 5.57 -3.09 11.25
CA LEU A 5 5.68 -2.72 9.83
C LEU A 5 4.80 -3.64 8.99
N LEU A 6 3.74 -3.09 8.42
CA LEU A 6 2.82 -3.77 7.53
C LEU A 6 3.19 -3.45 6.08
N LEU A 7 3.74 -4.45 5.39
CA LEU A 7 4.08 -4.40 3.98
C LEU A 7 2.97 -5.08 3.20
N THR A 8 2.26 -4.35 2.34
CA THR A 8 1.03 -4.86 1.71
C THR A 8 0.94 -4.63 0.21
N GLY A 9 0.29 -5.57 -0.48
CA GLY A 9 -0.08 -5.43 -1.88
C GLY A 9 0.91 -6.07 -2.85
N HIS A 10 1.36 -5.31 -3.85
CA HIS A 10 2.22 -5.83 -4.91
C HIS A 10 3.70 -5.75 -4.53
N LEU A 11 4.43 -6.88 -4.61
CA LEU A 11 5.83 -6.99 -4.20
C LEU A 11 6.85 -6.48 -5.25
N ARG A 12 6.48 -5.47 -6.05
CA ARG A 12 7.16 -5.17 -7.32
C ARG A 12 8.69 -5.03 -7.20
N THR A 13 9.17 -4.10 -6.39
CA THR A 13 10.60 -3.78 -6.24
C THR A 13 11.11 -4.01 -4.81
N PHE A 14 10.48 -4.93 -4.07
CA PHE A 14 10.78 -5.16 -2.65
C PHE A 14 12.27 -5.47 -2.40
N TYR A 15 12.88 -6.35 -3.19
CA TYR A 15 14.27 -6.74 -2.97
C TYR A 15 15.24 -5.57 -3.12
N SER A 16 15.00 -4.68 -4.09
CA SER A 16 15.78 -3.46 -4.28
C SER A 16 15.55 -2.44 -3.15
N ASN A 17 14.36 -2.45 -2.54
CA ASN A 17 14.01 -1.54 -1.44
C ASN A 17 14.32 -2.10 -0.05
N TYR A 18 14.67 -3.38 0.07
CA TYR A 18 14.86 -4.06 1.36
C TYR A 18 15.86 -3.33 2.26
N ASP A 19 17.01 -2.92 1.71
CA ASP A 19 18.04 -2.22 2.49
C ASP A 19 17.56 -0.87 3.01
N TYR A 20 16.61 -0.23 2.34
CA TYR A 20 15.98 0.99 2.85
C TYR A 20 15.06 0.69 4.02
N PHE A 21 14.22 -0.35 3.95
CA PHE A 21 13.41 -0.78 5.09
C PHE A 21 14.29 -1.19 6.27
N LYS A 22 15.37 -1.93 6.01
CA LYS A 22 16.31 -2.38 7.03
C LYS A 22 16.95 -1.20 7.75
N ARG A 23 17.54 -0.25 7.02
CA ARG A 23 18.20 0.94 7.60
C ARG A 23 17.23 1.92 8.26
N SER A 24 15.99 2.00 7.77
CA SER A 24 15.00 2.97 8.26
C SER A 24 14.19 2.42 9.45
N PHE A 25 14.01 1.10 9.54
CA PHE A 25 13.17 0.46 10.55
C PHE A 25 13.87 -0.67 11.30
N PHE A 26 14.31 -1.74 10.61
CA PHE A 26 14.75 -2.99 11.26
C PHE A 26 15.97 -2.77 12.17
N ASP A 27 16.93 -1.98 11.70
CA ASP A 27 18.17 -1.71 12.45
C ASP A 27 17.98 -0.69 13.58
N LYS A 28 16.87 0.05 13.59
CA LYS A 28 16.64 1.19 14.48
C LYS A 28 15.61 0.91 15.57
N PHE A 29 14.69 0.00 15.33
CA PHE A 29 13.57 -0.28 16.21
C PHE A 29 13.37 -1.79 16.36
N ASN A 30 12.77 -2.19 17.49
CA ASN A 30 12.27 -3.54 17.65
C ASN A 30 11.05 -3.71 16.73
N THR A 31 11.29 -4.20 15.52
CA THR A 31 10.33 -4.17 14.41
C THR A 31 9.80 -5.56 14.10
N ASP A 32 8.49 -5.71 14.28
CA ASP A 32 7.74 -6.88 13.83
C ASP A 32 7.18 -6.59 12.44
N VAL A 33 7.45 -7.47 11.48
CA VAL A 33 7.03 -7.34 10.08
C VAL A 33 5.82 -8.24 9.82
N TYR A 34 4.77 -7.63 9.27
CA TYR A 34 3.59 -8.31 8.75
C TYR A 34 3.59 -8.12 7.23
N LEU A 35 3.55 -9.21 6.48
CA LEU A 35 3.56 -9.18 5.02
C LEU A 35 2.25 -9.80 4.50
N ASP A 36 1.43 -9.02 3.79
CA ASP A 36 0.24 -9.52 3.09
C ASP A 36 0.27 -9.13 1.61
N ILE A 37 0.59 -10.11 0.77
CA ILE A 37 0.95 -9.89 -0.62
C ILE A 37 0.20 -10.82 -1.58
N TRP A 38 0.34 -10.55 -2.87
CA TRP A 38 -0.03 -11.47 -3.91
C TRP A 38 1.12 -12.46 -4.17
N ASP A 39 0.80 -13.68 -4.59
CA ASP A 39 1.77 -14.72 -4.95
C ASP A 39 2.52 -14.45 -6.27
N THR A 40 2.19 -13.35 -6.93
CA THR A 40 2.72 -12.93 -8.22
C THR A 40 3.27 -11.51 -8.08
N TYR A 41 4.42 -11.22 -8.69
CA TYR A 41 4.91 -9.84 -8.72
C TYR A 41 3.90 -8.94 -9.44
N GLY A 42 3.70 -7.72 -8.92
CA GLY A 42 2.83 -6.77 -9.59
C GLY A 42 3.45 -6.26 -10.90
N TYR A 43 2.60 -5.86 -11.82
CA TYR A 43 2.99 -5.28 -13.10
C TYR A 43 2.58 -3.81 -13.15
N TRP A 44 3.36 -2.98 -13.84
CA TRP A 44 2.96 -1.62 -14.18
C TRP A 44 3.74 -1.13 -15.42
N ASP A 45 3.02 -0.68 -16.42
CA ASP A 45 3.56 -0.06 -17.63
C ASP A 45 2.68 1.15 -17.93
N ASP A 46 3.28 2.32 -18.21
CA ASP A 46 2.59 3.56 -18.58
C ASP A 46 1.55 3.36 -19.69
N ASN A 47 1.76 2.40 -20.58
CA ASN A 47 0.94 2.19 -21.76
C ASN A 47 -0.14 1.12 -21.61
N ASN A 48 -0.30 0.49 -20.44
CA ASN A 48 -1.18 -0.67 -20.29
C ASN A 48 -2.07 -0.59 -19.04
N GLU A 49 -3.36 -0.95 -19.16
CA GLU A 49 -4.31 -0.99 -18.03
C GLU A 49 -4.08 -2.16 -17.06
N MET A 50 -3.24 -3.13 -17.41
CA MET A 50 -3.00 -4.32 -16.60
C MET A 50 -2.37 -3.97 -15.24
N GLY A 51 -2.93 -4.54 -14.17
CA GLY A 51 -2.32 -4.59 -12.85
C GLY A 51 -1.41 -5.80 -12.62
N PHE A 52 -1.67 -6.87 -13.37
CA PHE A 52 -0.92 -8.13 -13.38
C PHE A 52 -0.85 -8.64 -14.81
N ASN A 53 0.35 -9.04 -15.25
CA ASN A 53 0.55 -9.66 -16.55
C ASN A 53 0.60 -11.19 -16.35
N LYS A 54 0.07 -11.99 -17.29
CA LYS A 54 0.18 -13.46 -17.22
C LYS A 54 1.64 -13.95 -17.16
N GLU A 55 2.55 -13.13 -17.66
CA GLU A 55 3.99 -13.43 -17.74
C GLU A 55 4.77 -12.97 -16.51
N THR A 56 4.15 -12.29 -15.53
CA THR A 56 4.87 -11.92 -14.30
C THR A 56 5.24 -13.16 -13.49
N ALA A 57 6.50 -13.18 -13.01
CA ALA A 57 7.01 -14.28 -12.21
C ALA A 57 6.25 -14.43 -10.88
N LYS A 58 6.25 -15.66 -10.37
CA LYS A 58 5.79 -15.96 -9.01
C LYS A 58 6.79 -15.45 -7.98
N VAL A 59 6.26 -15.03 -6.84
CA VAL A 59 7.08 -14.63 -5.70
C VAL A 59 7.70 -15.88 -5.06
N ASN A 60 9.00 -15.85 -4.82
CA ASN A 60 9.66 -16.89 -4.03
C ASN A 60 9.39 -16.65 -2.54
N ILE A 61 8.43 -17.40 -1.98
CA ILE A 61 8.00 -17.27 -0.59
C ILE A 61 9.10 -17.67 0.39
N GLN A 62 9.94 -18.65 0.05
CA GLN A 62 11.04 -19.06 0.93
C GLN A 62 12.11 -17.97 1.00
N ASP A 63 12.48 -17.38 -0.14
CA ASP A 63 13.42 -16.25 -0.21
C ASP A 63 12.92 -15.08 0.66
N LEU A 64 11.62 -14.78 0.67
CA LEU A 64 11.06 -13.76 1.57
C LEU A 64 11.19 -14.08 3.05
N LYS A 65 10.89 -15.34 3.43
CA LYS A 65 11.04 -15.80 4.81
C LYS A 65 12.49 -15.69 5.26
N ASP A 66 13.42 -16.14 4.43
CA ASP A 66 14.84 -16.11 4.72
C ASP A 66 15.36 -14.66 4.82
N LYS A 67 14.90 -13.79 3.92
CA LYS A 67 15.28 -12.37 3.87
C LYS A 67 14.81 -11.60 5.11
N LEU A 68 13.56 -11.81 5.55
CA LEU A 68 12.98 -11.11 6.71
C LEU A 68 13.37 -11.77 8.04
N GLY A 69 13.67 -13.07 8.03
CA GLY A 69 14.14 -13.83 9.18
C GLY A 69 13.27 -13.64 10.42
N ASN A 70 13.92 -13.41 11.56
CA ASN A 70 13.25 -13.26 12.85
C ASN A 70 12.35 -12.02 12.96
N SER A 71 12.46 -11.05 12.04
CA SER A 71 11.56 -9.89 12.05
C SER A 71 10.18 -10.26 11.50
N LEU A 72 10.03 -11.35 10.76
CA LEU A 72 8.77 -11.77 10.18
C LEU A 72 7.84 -12.39 11.24
N VAL A 73 6.74 -11.71 11.54
CA VAL A 73 5.71 -12.19 12.48
C VAL A 73 4.54 -12.85 11.77
N SER A 74 4.10 -12.31 10.63
CA SER A 74 3.06 -12.93 9.80
C SER A 74 3.40 -12.80 8.33
N LEU A 75 3.17 -13.88 7.59
CA LEU A 75 3.26 -13.93 6.14
C LEU A 75 1.99 -14.52 5.57
N ARG A 76 1.17 -13.66 4.97
CA ARG A 76 0.02 -14.04 4.17
C ARG A 76 0.32 -13.77 2.69
N TYR A 77 -0.01 -14.74 1.86
CA TYR A 77 0.02 -14.57 0.42
C TYR A 77 -1.19 -15.26 -0.19
N GLU A 78 -1.76 -14.66 -1.24
CA GLU A 78 -2.91 -15.22 -1.93
C GLU A 78 -2.60 -15.41 -3.41
N ASN A 79 -3.17 -16.47 -3.97
CA ASN A 79 -3.14 -16.68 -5.41
C ASN A 79 -4.00 -15.64 -6.11
N TYR A 80 -3.36 -14.71 -6.82
CA TYR A 80 -4.06 -13.64 -7.50
C TYR A 80 -5.11 -14.17 -8.49
N ASN A 81 -4.81 -15.24 -9.22
CA ASN A 81 -5.72 -15.79 -10.24
C ASN A 81 -7.02 -16.34 -9.63
N LEU A 82 -6.99 -16.80 -8.36
CA LEU A 82 -8.20 -17.26 -7.66
C LEU A 82 -9.11 -16.10 -7.25
N ARG A 83 -8.54 -14.91 -7.01
CA ARG A 83 -9.27 -13.69 -6.63
C ARG A 83 -9.55 -12.74 -7.79
N LYS A 84 -8.90 -12.96 -8.94
CA LYS A 84 -8.90 -12.03 -10.07
C LYS A 84 -10.30 -11.63 -10.49
N LYS A 85 -11.21 -12.59 -10.65
CA LYS A 85 -12.59 -12.32 -11.07
C LYS A 85 -13.32 -11.41 -10.09
N GLU A 86 -13.24 -11.70 -8.79
CA GLU A 86 -13.85 -10.90 -7.72
C GLU A 86 -13.29 -9.46 -7.71
N LEU A 87 -11.97 -9.32 -7.82
CA LEU A 87 -11.31 -8.01 -7.86
C LEU A 87 -11.69 -7.21 -9.12
N GLU A 88 -11.77 -7.87 -10.28
CA GLU A 88 -12.19 -7.25 -11.54
C GLU A 88 -13.66 -6.80 -11.48
N GLU A 89 -14.54 -7.61 -10.91
CA GLU A 89 -15.96 -7.26 -10.73
C GLU A 89 -16.14 -6.06 -9.80
N LYS A 90 -15.41 -6.01 -8.68
CA LYS A 90 -15.39 -4.83 -7.81
C LYS A 90 -14.79 -3.62 -8.51
N ALA A 91 -13.66 -3.78 -9.22
CA ALA A 91 -12.97 -2.69 -9.93
C ALA A 91 -13.83 -2.04 -11.03
N LYS A 92 -14.60 -2.84 -11.78
CA LYS A 92 -15.48 -2.35 -12.86
C LYS A 92 -16.46 -1.27 -12.42
N GLN A 93 -16.92 -1.31 -11.18
CA GLN A 93 -17.86 -0.32 -10.63
C GLN A 93 -17.25 1.09 -10.58
N PHE A 94 -15.92 1.17 -10.49
CA PHE A 94 -15.19 2.43 -10.36
C PHE A 94 -14.65 2.96 -11.70
N GLU A 95 -14.70 2.19 -12.78
CA GLU A 95 -14.19 2.60 -14.10
C GLU A 95 -14.82 3.91 -14.61
N PRO A 96 -16.14 4.15 -14.51
CA PRO A 96 -16.74 5.41 -14.95
C PRO A 96 -16.28 6.64 -14.16
N TYR A 97 -15.72 6.43 -12.97
CA TYR A 97 -15.34 7.48 -12.03
C TYR A 97 -13.83 7.66 -11.93
N LYS A 98 -13.02 6.89 -12.67
CA LYS A 98 -11.57 6.90 -12.53
C LYS A 98 -10.99 8.28 -12.84
N VAL A 99 -10.01 8.70 -12.04
CA VAL A 99 -9.28 9.94 -12.31
C VAL A 99 -8.45 9.80 -13.59
N ILE A 100 -8.62 10.75 -14.50
CA ILE A 100 -7.76 10.94 -15.68
C ILE A 100 -6.78 12.08 -15.37
N TYR A 101 -5.49 11.79 -15.49
CA TYR A 101 -4.41 12.73 -15.21
C TYR A 101 -4.15 13.66 -16.41
N PRO A 102 -3.63 14.88 -16.20
CA PRO A 102 -3.37 15.84 -17.28
C PRO A 102 -2.42 15.33 -18.38
N ASN A 103 -1.56 14.37 -18.06
CA ASN A 103 -0.63 13.75 -19.01
C ASN A 103 -1.25 12.60 -19.83
N GLY A 104 -2.57 12.40 -19.75
CA GLY A 104 -3.28 11.31 -20.42
C GLY A 104 -3.23 9.96 -19.69
N GLY A 105 -2.47 9.86 -18.59
CA GLY A 105 -2.51 8.70 -17.70
C GLY A 105 -3.84 8.62 -16.94
N PHE A 106 -4.11 7.49 -16.28
CA PHE A 106 -5.32 7.33 -15.47
C PHE A 106 -5.06 6.42 -14.27
N ALA A 107 -5.88 6.59 -13.23
CA ALA A 107 -5.94 5.65 -12.13
C ALA A 107 -6.46 4.30 -12.64
N ARG A 108 -5.86 3.19 -12.18
CA ARG A 108 -6.29 1.82 -12.53
C ARG A 108 -7.10 1.26 -11.38
N PRO A 109 -8.43 1.15 -11.49
CA PRO A 109 -9.24 0.76 -10.36
C PRO A 109 -8.85 -0.58 -9.73
N ILE A 110 -8.52 -1.57 -10.57
CA ILE A 110 -8.08 -2.88 -10.09
C ILE A 110 -6.85 -2.82 -9.18
N ASN A 111 -5.89 -1.92 -9.46
CA ASN A 111 -4.71 -1.74 -8.62
C ASN A 111 -5.08 -1.11 -7.28
N VAL A 112 -6.01 -0.14 -7.27
CA VAL A 112 -6.46 0.50 -6.03
C VAL A 112 -7.20 -0.51 -5.17
N VAL A 113 -8.18 -1.22 -5.75
CA VAL A 113 -8.97 -2.26 -5.07
C VAL A 113 -8.07 -3.37 -4.53
N SER A 114 -7.15 -3.92 -5.35
CA SER A 114 -6.28 -5.02 -4.91
C SER A 114 -5.32 -4.61 -3.80
N MET A 115 -4.79 -3.37 -3.84
CA MET A 115 -3.92 -2.85 -2.78
C MET A 115 -4.68 -2.64 -1.48
N TRP A 116 -5.89 -2.08 -1.53
CA TRP A 116 -6.70 -1.84 -0.34
C TRP A 116 -7.28 -3.12 0.27
N TYR A 117 -7.59 -4.13 -0.54
CA TYR A 117 -7.93 -5.47 -0.04
C TYR A 117 -6.82 -6.02 0.86
N LYS A 118 -5.55 -5.92 0.41
CA LYS A 118 -4.39 -6.40 1.17
C LYS A 118 -4.13 -5.59 2.44
N ARG A 119 -4.38 -4.28 2.41
CA ARG A 119 -4.33 -3.42 3.61
C ARG A 119 -5.40 -3.80 4.62
N TYR A 120 -6.62 -4.00 4.16
CA TYR A 120 -7.76 -4.39 4.99
C TYR A 120 -7.53 -5.77 5.64
N SER A 121 -6.98 -6.71 4.87
CA SER A 121 -6.68 -8.06 5.32
C SER A 121 -5.58 -8.10 6.38
N VAL A 122 -4.44 -7.44 6.16
CA VAL A 122 -3.30 -7.52 7.09
C VAL A 122 -3.62 -6.96 8.48
N VAL A 123 -4.48 -5.94 8.57
CA VAL A 123 -4.78 -5.31 9.86
C VAL A 123 -5.62 -6.20 10.78
N GLN A 124 -6.25 -7.25 10.24
CA GLN A 124 -6.99 -8.24 11.02
C GLN A 124 -6.05 -9.15 11.84
N GLU A 125 -4.79 -9.28 11.43
CA GLU A 125 -3.80 -10.13 12.09
C GLU A 125 -2.90 -9.35 13.06
N LEU A 126 -3.06 -8.02 13.10
CA LEU A 126 -2.18 -7.15 13.86
C LEU A 126 -2.35 -7.35 15.37
N LYS A 127 -1.30 -7.82 16.03
CA LYS A 127 -1.27 -8.02 17.49
C LYS A 127 -1.27 -6.69 18.26
N ASP A 128 -1.52 -6.73 19.56
CA ASP A 128 -1.40 -5.57 20.45
C ASP A 128 0.03 -5.34 20.92
N GLY A 129 0.25 -4.22 21.61
CA GLY A 129 1.53 -3.89 22.26
C GLY A 129 2.54 -3.15 21.38
N TYR A 130 2.10 -2.59 20.25
CA TYR A 130 2.93 -1.72 19.41
C TYR A 130 2.79 -0.25 19.83
N ASP A 131 3.92 0.42 20.01
CA ASP A 131 3.95 1.88 20.22
C ASP A 131 3.49 2.61 18.94
N ARG A 132 3.85 2.03 17.78
CA ARG A 132 3.55 2.61 16.48
C ARG A 132 3.38 1.53 15.42
N VAL A 133 2.55 1.84 14.45
CA VAL A 133 2.19 0.97 13.33
C VAL A 133 2.45 1.74 12.04
N ILE A 134 3.22 1.14 11.13
CA ILE A 134 3.49 1.68 9.80
C ILE A 134 2.83 0.78 8.77
N LEU A 135 1.96 1.33 7.94
CA LEU A 135 1.38 0.67 6.79
C LEU A 135 1.96 1.28 5.52
N THR A 136 2.62 0.49 4.70
CA THR A 136 3.28 0.98 3.50
C THR A 136 3.30 -0.05 2.38
N ARG A 137 3.63 0.41 1.17
CA ARG A 137 3.87 -0.47 0.03
C ARG A 137 5.29 -1.08 0.08
N PRO A 138 5.49 -2.33 -0.38
CA PRO A 138 6.81 -2.95 -0.49
C PRO A 138 7.70 -2.33 -1.57
N ASP A 139 7.11 -1.60 -2.53
CA ASP A 139 7.80 -0.98 -3.67
C ASP A 139 8.22 0.49 -3.41
N LEU A 140 8.21 0.91 -2.14
CA LEU A 140 8.57 2.26 -1.71
C LEU A 140 10.01 2.34 -1.20
N GLN A 141 10.81 3.23 -1.78
CA GLN A 141 12.13 3.56 -1.26
C GLN A 141 12.01 4.62 -0.16
N ILE A 142 12.30 4.25 1.09
CA ILE A 142 12.19 5.11 2.27
C ILE A 142 13.59 5.41 2.83
N PRO A 143 14.27 6.48 2.37
CA PRO A 143 15.60 6.86 2.86
C PRO A 143 15.58 7.66 4.17
N PHE A 144 14.45 7.68 4.87
CA PHE A 144 14.24 8.51 6.06
C PHE A 144 13.71 7.69 7.23
N THR A 145 13.90 8.21 8.44
CA THR A 145 13.21 7.72 9.63
C THR A 145 12.05 8.66 9.93
N PRO A 146 10.78 8.20 9.84
CA PRO A 146 9.61 9.03 10.12
C PRO A 146 9.58 9.52 11.58
N ASN A 147 8.82 10.58 11.84
CA ASN A 147 8.54 11.03 13.20
C ASN A 147 7.54 10.10 13.89
N LEU A 148 8.03 9.13 14.66
CA LEU A 148 7.20 8.10 15.26
C LEU A 148 6.60 8.50 16.63
N LYS A 149 6.85 9.73 17.11
CA LYS A 149 6.35 10.24 18.39
C LYS A 149 5.02 10.99 18.31
N SER A 150 4.56 11.35 17.10
CA SER A 150 3.30 12.08 16.94
C SER A 150 2.10 11.25 17.40
N PRO A 151 1.13 11.80 18.15
CA PRO A 151 -0.11 11.07 18.46
C PRO A 151 -1.05 10.96 17.23
N ASP A 152 -0.85 11.80 16.21
CA ASP A 152 -1.67 11.81 15.00
C ASP A 152 -1.29 10.69 14.03
N LEU A 153 -2.23 10.33 13.15
CA LEU A 153 -1.92 9.58 11.93
C LEU A 153 -1.04 10.46 11.04
N ILE A 154 0.10 9.95 10.59
CA ILE A 154 1.00 10.62 9.65
C ILE A 154 0.81 10.02 8.27
N LEU A 155 0.62 10.89 7.29
CA LEU A 155 0.70 10.60 5.88
C LEU A 155 1.98 11.24 5.32
N CYS A 156 2.55 10.63 4.28
CA CYS A 156 3.55 11.32 3.47
C CYS A 156 2.88 12.32 2.50
N ASN A 157 3.65 13.32 2.05
CA ASN A 157 3.22 14.19 0.95
C ASN A 157 2.92 13.38 -0.32
N SER A 158 2.04 13.93 -1.17
CA SER A 158 1.87 13.39 -2.53
C SER A 158 3.21 13.42 -3.25
N TYR A 159 3.48 12.41 -4.09
CA TYR A 159 4.63 12.42 -4.99
C TYR A 159 4.39 13.31 -6.23
N ASN A 160 3.16 13.83 -6.38
CA ASN A 160 2.80 14.78 -7.43
C ASN A 160 1.79 15.80 -6.88
N ASP A 161 2.20 17.06 -6.79
CA ASP A 161 1.41 18.17 -6.27
C ASP A 161 0.17 18.49 -7.12
N SER A 162 0.10 18.01 -8.36
CA SER A 162 -1.09 18.15 -9.21
C SER A 162 -2.23 17.17 -8.86
N LEU A 163 -1.97 16.20 -7.98
CA LEU A 163 -2.97 15.20 -7.61
C LEU A 163 -3.98 15.77 -6.61
N ARG A 164 -5.27 15.62 -6.94
CA ARG A 164 -6.40 16.02 -6.09
C ARG A 164 -6.58 15.03 -4.93
N GLY A 165 -5.67 14.99 -3.95
CA GLY A 165 -5.81 14.07 -2.82
C GLY A 165 -4.59 13.97 -1.91
N TYR A 166 -4.59 12.94 -1.04
CA TYR A 166 -3.46 12.63 -0.18
C TYR A 166 -2.72 11.38 -0.67
N SER A 167 -1.43 11.31 -0.39
CA SER A 167 -0.63 10.14 -0.75
C SER A 167 -1.21 8.86 -0.14
N ASP A 168 -1.27 7.81 -0.94
CA ASP A 168 -1.81 6.52 -0.52
C ASP A 168 -0.71 5.48 -0.26
N VAL A 169 0.56 5.86 -0.13
CA VAL A 169 1.69 4.90 -0.15
C VAL A 169 2.32 4.61 1.21
N PHE A 170 2.25 5.55 2.16
CA PHE A 170 2.88 5.44 3.47
C PHE A 170 2.01 6.09 4.55
N PHE A 171 1.76 5.33 5.61
CA PHE A 171 1.00 5.74 6.78
C PHE A 171 1.72 5.32 8.05
N SER A 172 1.72 6.18 9.07
CA SER A 172 2.21 5.83 10.39
C SER A 172 1.24 6.32 11.46
N GLY A 173 0.78 5.45 12.34
CA GLY A 173 -0.23 5.77 13.35
C GLY A 173 -0.21 4.81 14.52
N SER A 174 -1.10 5.03 15.48
CA SER A 174 -1.50 4.00 16.43
C SER A 174 -2.21 2.84 15.70
N LYS A 175 -2.29 1.68 16.36
CA LYS A 175 -3.03 0.51 15.85
C LYS A 175 -4.47 0.85 15.44
N SER A 176 -5.20 1.58 16.30
CA SER A 176 -6.59 1.96 16.03
C SER A 176 -6.74 2.88 14.81
N GLN A 177 -5.82 3.84 14.63
CA GLN A 177 -5.81 4.72 13.46
C GLN A 177 -5.54 3.93 12.17
N ILE A 178 -4.58 3.00 12.16
CA ILE A 178 -4.25 2.20 10.97
C ILE A 178 -5.37 1.22 10.63
N ILE A 179 -6.02 0.59 11.62
CA ILE A 179 -7.21 -0.24 11.39
C ILE A 179 -8.34 0.59 10.78
N LYS A 180 -8.64 1.74 11.38
CA LYS A 180 -9.70 2.64 10.89
C LYS A 180 -9.40 3.13 9.47
N LEU A 181 -8.13 3.36 9.13
CA LEU A 181 -7.69 3.70 7.78
C LEU A 181 -7.94 2.55 6.79
N ALA A 182 -7.48 1.34 7.12
CA ALA A 182 -7.59 0.16 6.26
C ALA A 182 -9.04 -0.30 6.04
N ASN A 183 -9.94 0.04 6.97
CA ASN A 183 -11.37 -0.19 6.84
C ASN A 183 -12.04 0.58 5.70
N VAL A 184 -11.33 1.43 4.94
CA VAL A 184 -11.89 2.02 3.72
C VAL A 184 -12.35 0.97 2.70
N TYR A 185 -11.68 -0.19 2.62
CA TYR A 185 -11.93 -1.22 1.60
C TYR A 185 -13.39 -1.67 1.48
N PRO A 186 -14.09 -2.06 2.56
CA PRO A 186 -15.51 -2.43 2.49
C PRO A 186 -16.45 -1.26 2.16
N TYR A 187 -16.01 -0.02 2.27
CA TYR A 187 -16.83 1.18 2.04
C TYR A 187 -16.47 1.90 0.73
N MET A 188 -15.60 1.34 -0.11
CA MET A 188 -15.13 2.03 -1.31
C MET A 188 -16.28 2.41 -2.25
N GLU A 189 -17.34 1.62 -2.33
CA GLU A 189 -18.53 1.91 -3.13
C GLU A 189 -19.26 3.19 -2.68
N GLU A 190 -19.30 3.50 -1.38
CA GLU A 190 -19.93 4.72 -0.87
C GLU A 190 -19.26 5.99 -1.41
N MET A 191 -17.98 5.91 -1.79
CA MET A 191 -17.27 7.01 -2.41
C MET A 191 -17.93 7.47 -3.71
N ILE A 192 -18.47 6.51 -4.49
CA ILE A 192 -19.18 6.80 -5.74
C ILE A 192 -20.51 7.48 -5.43
N GLU A 193 -21.24 6.99 -4.42
CA GLU A 193 -22.52 7.57 -3.98
C GLU A 193 -22.35 9.01 -3.49
N ASP A 194 -21.21 9.30 -2.85
CA ASP A 194 -20.78 10.64 -2.43
C ASP A 194 -20.24 11.51 -3.61
N GLY A 195 -20.33 11.04 -4.86
CA GLY A 195 -19.98 11.79 -6.07
C GLY A 195 -18.48 12.06 -6.25
N GLN A 196 -17.61 11.20 -5.71
CA GLN A 196 -16.16 11.39 -5.78
C GLN A 196 -15.52 10.65 -6.96
N GLU A 197 -14.47 11.23 -7.53
CA GLU A 197 -13.62 10.56 -8.53
C GLU A 197 -12.76 9.47 -7.87
N PHE A 198 -12.51 8.36 -8.57
CA PHE A 198 -11.81 7.20 -8.04
C PHE A 198 -10.33 7.15 -8.42
N CYS A 199 -9.47 7.33 -7.44
CA CYS A 199 -8.07 6.94 -7.44
C CYS A 199 -7.59 6.72 -6.00
N GLY A 200 -6.39 6.18 -5.80
CA GLY A 200 -5.84 6.01 -4.44
C GLY A 200 -5.83 7.31 -3.62
N HIS A 201 -5.52 8.44 -4.27
CA HIS A 201 -5.37 9.74 -3.60
C HIS A 201 -6.70 10.38 -3.20
N THR A 202 -7.69 10.36 -4.11
CA THR A 202 -9.03 10.87 -3.83
C THR A 202 -9.75 9.99 -2.81
N LEU A 203 -9.56 8.66 -2.88
CA LEU A 203 -10.07 7.71 -1.91
C LEU A 203 -9.55 8.03 -0.51
N MET A 204 -8.26 8.31 -0.39
CA MET A 204 -7.65 8.72 0.87
C MET A 204 -8.26 10.00 1.42
N LYS A 205 -8.40 11.02 0.58
CA LYS A 205 -9.00 12.30 0.98
C LYS A 205 -10.44 12.12 1.44
N TRP A 206 -11.24 11.40 0.67
CA TRP A 206 -12.63 11.10 0.99
C TRP A 206 -12.73 10.35 2.33
N TRP A 207 -11.98 9.26 2.49
CA TRP A 207 -12.09 8.41 3.69
C TRP A 207 -11.66 9.12 4.96
N LEU A 208 -10.54 9.86 4.94
CA LEU A 208 -10.08 10.62 6.10
C LEU A 208 -11.14 11.63 6.58
N ASN A 209 -11.82 12.28 5.64
CA ASN A 209 -12.91 13.23 5.93
C ASN A 209 -14.16 12.51 6.43
N LYS A 210 -14.65 11.50 5.70
CA LYS A 210 -15.86 10.71 6.05
C LYS A 210 -15.74 10.09 7.43
N SER A 211 -14.57 9.52 7.72
CA SER A 211 -14.28 8.84 8.99
C SER A 211 -13.78 9.77 10.10
N ARG A 212 -13.62 11.07 9.85
CA ARG A 212 -13.13 12.06 10.84
C ARG A 212 -11.83 11.60 11.52
N ILE A 213 -10.85 11.17 10.75
CA ILE A 213 -9.56 10.73 11.27
C ILE A 213 -8.66 11.96 11.40
N SER A 214 -8.12 12.24 12.59
CA SER A 214 -7.08 13.28 12.74
C SER A 214 -5.79 12.82 12.08
N PHE A 215 -5.22 13.65 11.21
CA PHE A 215 -3.96 13.34 10.55
C PHE A 215 -3.08 14.57 10.34
N LYS A 216 -1.79 14.30 10.11
CA LYS A 216 -0.78 15.25 9.68
C LYS A 216 -0.12 14.75 8.41
N VAL A 217 0.15 15.67 7.49
CA VAL A 217 0.96 15.38 6.30
C VAL A 217 2.39 15.83 6.61
N GLU A 218 3.33 14.90 6.58
CA GLU A 218 4.76 15.21 6.69
C GLU A 218 5.43 15.12 5.32
N LYS A 219 6.37 16.05 5.09
CA LYS A 219 7.15 16.09 3.85
C LYS A 219 8.34 15.15 3.98
N TYR A 220 8.33 14.09 3.20
CA TYR A 220 9.42 13.12 3.11
C TYR A 220 9.94 13.04 1.68
N LYS A 221 11.25 12.83 1.54
CA LYS A 221 11.84 12.44 0.26
C LYS A 221 11.71 10.92 0.14
N PHE A 222 10.91 10.47 -0.81
CA PHE A 222 10.74 9.05 -1.14
C PHE A 222 10.64 8.88 -2.64
N THR A 223 10.91 7.66 -3.10
CA THR A 223 10.76 7.29 -4.50
C THR A 223 9.89 6.05 -4.60
N LEU A 224 8.91 6.08 -5.50
CA LEU A 224 8.09 4.92 -5.81
C LEU A 224 8.60 4.28 -7.10
N TYR A 225 9.19 3.10 -7.00
CA TYR A 225 9.62 2.33 -8.17
C TYR A 225 8.55 1.30 -8.50
N ASN A 226 7.66 1.63 -9.43
CA ASN A 226 6.59 0.72 -9.83
C ASN A 226 7.20 -0.58 -10.40
N THR A 227 7.81 -0.56 -11.58
CA THR A 227 8.39 -1.73 -12.26
C THR A 227 9.35 -1.22 -13.34
N PRO A 228 10.68 -1.29 -13.14
CA PRO A 228 11.64 -0.91 -14.18
C PRO A 228 11.39 -1.72 -15.47
N GLY A 229 11.03 -1.07 -16.57
CA GLY A 229 10.78 -1.74 -17.86
C GLY A 229 9.51 -2.58 -17.95
N GLY A 230 8.53 -2.36 -17.08
CA GLY A 230 7.25 -3.09 -17.11
C GLY A 230 7.27 -4.43 -16.38
N TYR A 231 8.40 -5.12 -16.33
CA TYR A 231 8.50 -6.46 -15.74
C TYR A 231 9.30 -6.44 -14.43
N CYS A 232 8.75 -7.07 -13.39
CA CYS A 232 9.55 -7.47 -12.24
C CYS A 232 10.23 -8.80 -12.56
N VAL A 233 11.47 -8.72 -13.02
CA VAL A 233 12.40 -9.85 -13.02
C VAL A 233 13.44 -9.55 -11.95
N LYS A 234 13.78 -10.56 -11.14
CA LYS A 234 14.80 -10.44 -10.09
C LYS A 234 16.13 -10.00 -10.67
#